data_AF-A0A351RV59-F1
#
_entry.id   AF-A0A351RV59-F1
#
_cell.length_a   1.000
_cell.length_b   1.000
_cell.length_c   1.000
_cell.angle_alpha   90.00
_cell.angle_beta   90.00
_cell.angle_gamma   90.00
#
_symmetry.space_group_name_H-M   'P 1'
#
loop_
_entity.id
_entity.type
_entity.pdbx_description
1 polymer ?
#
loop_
_entity_poly.entity_id
_entity_poly.type
_entity_poly.pdbx_seq_one_letter_code
_entity_poly.pdbx_strand_id
1 'polypeptide(L)' 'MKIEYDKEVDALYIRIQEKKVSHTKEIEEGINLDIDEDGKVVGLEIIGAAERYKLEDIFNLSTENLILEEAT' A
#
# COMPACT_ATOMS: atom_id res chain seq x y z
N MET A 1 3.62 -3.41 8.68
CA MET A 1 3.50 -2.63 7.43
C MET A 1 4.80 -2.75 6.65
N LYS A 2 4.73 -2.83 5.32
CA LYS A 2 5.88 -2.87 4.40
C LYS A 2 5.58 -1.95 3.23
N ILE A 3 6.53 -1.10 2.83
CA ILE A 3 6.41 -0.23 1.67
C ILE A 3 7.49 -0.64 0.68
N GLU A 4 7.11 -0.92 -0.56
CA GLU A 4 8.01 -1.39 -1.62
C GLU A 4 7.76 -0.58 -2.88
N TYR A 5 8.84 -0.10 -3.50
CA TYR A 5 8.79 0.49 -4.82
C TYR A 5 9.60 -0.39 -5.78
N ASP A 6 8.95 -0.94 -6.80
CA ASP A 6 9.58 -1.67 -7.87
C ASP A 6 9.83 -0.72 -9.05
N LYS A 7 11.11 -0.41 -9.28
CA LYS A 7 11.54 0.49 -10.35
C LYS A 7 11.42 -0.14 -11.74
N GLU A 8 11.47 -1.47 -11.87
CA GLU A 8 11.42 -2.13 -13.19
C GLU A 8 10.04 -1.99 -13.83
N VAL A 9 8.98 -1.98 -13.01
CA VAL A 9 7.58 -1.86 -13.45
C VAL A 9 6.90 -0.56 -13.00
N ASP A 10 7.64 0.36 -12.37
CA ASP A 10 7.14 1.61 -11.79
C ASP A 10 5.90 1.39 -10.89
N ALA A 11 6.03 0.53 -9.88
CA ALA A 11 4.93 0.17 -8.98
C ALA A 11 5.28 0.47 -7.51
N LEU A 12 4.41 1.20 -6.82
CA LEU A 12 4.46 1.41 -5.37
C LEU A 12 3.43 0.51 -4.70
N TYR A 13 3.89 -0.35 -3.78
CA TYR A 13 3.04 -1.19 -2.96
C TYR A 13 3.18 -0.86 -1.47
N ILE A 14 2.06 -0.59 -0.81
CA ILE A 14 1.97 -0.38 0.64
C ILE A 14 1.20 -1.54 1.25
N ARG A 15 1.91 -2.50 1.84
CA ARG A 15 1.33 -3.60 2.61
C ARG A 15 1.03 -3.15 4.03
N ILE A 16 -0.24 -3.18 4.41
CA ILE A 16 -0.69 -2.84 5.77
C ILE A 16 -0.58 -4.07 6.67
N GLN A 17 -1.10 -5.21 6.21
CA GLN A 17 -1.21 -6.45 6.99
C GLN A 17 -0.51 -7.63 6.28
N GLU A 18 0.11 -8.53 7.04
CA GLU A 18 0.62 -9.80 6.51
C GLU A 18 -0.50 -10.84 6.47
N LYS A 19 -1.43 -10.63 5.52
CA LYS A 19 -2.57 -11.51 5.28
C LYS A 19 -2.66 -11.91 3.81
N LYS A 20 -3.46 -12.94 3.54
CA LYS A 20 -3.80 -13.36 2.18
C LYS A 20 -4.80 -12.37 1.56
N VAL A 21 -4.55 -12.00 0.31
CA VAL A 21 -5.51 -11.24 -0.52
C VAL A 21 -6.62 -12.18 -0.98
N SER A 22 -7.86 -11.79 -0.77
CA SER A 22 -9.05 -12.51 -1.27
C SER A 22 -9.45 -11.96 -2.63
N HIS A 23 -9.51 -10.64 -2.77
CA HIS A 23 -9.76 -9.97 -4.04
C HIS A 23 -9.11 -8.58 -4.06
N THR A 24 -8.91 -8.08 -5.28
CA THR A 24 -8.36 -6.76 -5.56
C THR A 24 -9.44 -5.90 -6.18
N LYS A 25 -9.57 -4.66 -5.71
CA LYS A 25 -10.49 -3.66 -6.26
C LYS A 25 -9.69 -2.53 -6.90
N GLU A 26 -9.80 -2.37 -8.21
CA GLU A 26 -9.32 -1.17 -8.89
C GLU A 26 -10.27 -0.01 -8.55
N ILE A 27 -9.73 1.05 -7.95
CA ILE A 27 -10.51 2.24 -7.57
C ILE A 27 -10.41 3.35 -8.61
N GLU A 28 -9.27 3.41 -9.30
CA GLU A 28 -8.95 4.28 -10.43
C GLU A 28 -7.90 3.55 -11.27
N GLU A 29 -7.68 3.98 -12.52
CA GLU A 29 -6.72 3.33 -13.42
C GLU A 29 -5.33 3.22 -12.78
N GLY A 30 -4.89 1.97 -12.57
CA GLY A 30 -3.60 1.66 -11.94
C GLY A 30 -3.52 1.92 -10.45
N ILE A 31 -4.65 2.14 -9.76
CA ILE A 31 -4.73 2.23 -8.30
C ILE A 31 -5.59 1.09 -7.77
N ASN A 32 -4.96 0.13 -7.10
CA ASN A 32 -5.58 -1.11 -6.67
C ASN A 32 -5.57 -1.25 -5.15
N LEU A 33 -6.70 -1.67 -4.59
CA LEU A 33 -6.85 -1.98 -3.16
C LEU A 33 -6.99 -3.49 -2.97
N ASP A 34 -6.06 -4.09 -2.22
CA ASP A 34 -6.10 -5.50 -1.88
C ASP A 34 -6.90 -5.72 -0.59
N ILE A 35 -7.86 -6.64 -0.63
CA ILE A 35 -8.84 -6.86 0.44
C ILE A 35 -8.86 -8.35 0.83
N ASP A 36 -8.91 -8.63 2.14
CA ASP A 36 -9.05 -9.98 2.68
C ASP A 36 -10.51 -10.49 2.63
N GLU A 37 -10.74 -11.73 3.08
CA GLU A 37 -12.07 -12.35 3.07
C GLU A 37 -13.07 -11.68 4.05
N ASP A 38 -12.57 -10.98 5.06
CA ASP A 38 -13.35 -10.25 6.05
C ASP A 38 -13.62 -8.79 5.62
N GLY A 39 -13.18 -8.41 4.43
CA GLY A 39 -13.33 -7.04 3.91
C GLY A 39 -12.33 -6.04 4.50
N LYS A 40 -11.22 -6.49 5.11
CA LYS A 40 -10.16 -5.63 5.62
C LYS A 40 -9.11 -5.38 4.54
N VAL A 41 -8.52 -4.17 4.56
CA VAL A 41 -7.45 -3.80 3.63
C VAL A 41 -6.17 -4.55 4.00
N VAL A 42 -5.61 -5.26 3.02
CA VAL A 42 -4.30 -5.91 3.08
C VAL A 42 -3.21 -4.98 2.56
N GLY A 43 -3.48 -4.27 1.46
CA GLY A 43 -2.52 -3.35 0.85
C GLY A 43 -3.12 -2.41 -0.20
N LEU A 44 -2.28 -1.49 -0.66
CA LEU A 44 -2.54 -0.53 -1.72
C LEU A 44 -1.42 -0.65 -2.76
N GLU A 45 -1.78 -0.76 -4.03
CA GLU A 45 -0.86 -0.74 -5.16
C GLU A 45 -1.13 0.46 -6.05
N ILE A 46 -0.05 1.12 -6.49
CA ILE A 46 -0.08 2.21 -7.46
C ILE A 46 0.90 1.85 -8.58
N ILE A 47 0.37 1.53 -9.75
CA ILE A 47 1.14 1.35 -10.99
C ILE A 47 1.39 2.70 -11.62
N GLY A 48 2.56 2.91 -12.23
CA GLY A 48 2.98 4.20 -12.78
C GLY A 48 3.19 5.25 -11.68
N ALA A 49 3.80 4.88 -10.56
CA ALA A 49 3.91 5.75 -9.39
C ALA A 49 4.79 6.98 -9.65
N ALA A 50 5.90 6.83 -10.38
CA ALA A 50 6.79 7.93 -10.77
C ALA A 50 6.20 8.83 -11.87
N GLU A 51 5.18 8.36 -12.59
CA GLU A 51 4.39 9.18 -13.52
C GLU A 51 3.38 10.07 -12.75
N ARG A 52 2.89 9.58 -11.60
CA ARG A 52 1.89 10.27 -10.75
C ARG A 52 2.53 11.22 -9.75
N TYR A 53 3.70 10.87 -9.22
CA TYR A 53 4.36 11.57 -8.12
C TYR A 53 5.85 11.77 -8.40
N LYS A 54 6.47 12.74 -7.72
CA LYS A 54 7.94 12.79 -7.70
C LYS A 54 8.45 11.66 -6.80
N LEU A 55 9.56 11.04 -7.20
CA LEU A 55 10.21 10.01 -6.37
C LEU A 55 10.54 10.53 -4.96
N GLU A 56 10.93 11.81 -4.83
CA GLU A 56 11.18 12.45 -3.52
C GLU A 56 9.95 12.39 -2.60
N ASP A 57 8.75 12.55 -3.17
CA ASP A 57 7.49 12.47 -2.41
C ASP A 57 7.18 11.02 -2.01
N ILE A 58 7.46 10.06 -2.89
CA ILE A 58 7.26 8.61 -2.62
C ILE A 58 8.15 8.13 -1.46
N PHE A 59 9.38 8.64 -1.37
CA PHE A 59 10.35 8.23 -0.35
C PHE A 59 10.30 9.06 0.94
N ASN A 60 9.51 10.14 0.98
CA ASN A 60 9.34 10.96 2.17
C ASN A 60 8.27 10.34 3.10
N LEU A 61 8.70 9.40 3.94
CA LEU A 61 7.84 8.69 4.88
C LEU A 61 7.89 9.32 6.27
N SER A 62 6.74 9.72 6.79
CA SER A 62 6.56 10.13 8.18
C SER A 62 5.39 9.39 8.81
N THR A 63 5.48 9.18 10.13
CA THR A 63 4.40 8.57 10.91
C THR A 63 4.18 9.38 12.17
N GLU A 64 2.92 9.64 12.51
CA GLU A 64 2.54 10.44 13.68
C GLU A 64 1.43 9.73 14.46
N ASN A 65 1.41 9.92 15.79
CA ASN A 65 0.37 9.39 16.69
C ASN A 65 0.15 7.86 16.61
N LEU A 66 1.21 7.08 16.36
CA LEU A 66 1.13 5.62 16.41
C LEU A 66 1.03 5.15 17.87
N ILE A 67 -0.05 4.44 18.19
CA ILE A 67 -0.27 3.81 19.50
C ILE A 67 -0.34 2.29 19.28
N LEU A 68 0.48 1.54 20.01
CA LEU A 68 0.39 0.10 20.11
C LEU A 68 0.07 -0.25 21.56
N GLU A 69 -1.20 -0.53 21.85
CA GLU A 69 -1.57 -1.12 23.13
C GLU A 69 -1.40 -2.64 23.01
N GLU A 70 -0.59 -3.25 23.88
CA GLU A 70 -0.53 -4.71 23.96
C GLU A 70 -1.91 -5.21 24.36
N ALA A 71 -2.48 -6.13 23.56
CA ALA A 71 -3.72 -6.80 23.91
C ALA A 71 -3.51 -7.55 25.24
N THR A 72 -4.22 -7.11 26.28
CA THR A 72 -4.27 -7.77 27.59
C THR A 72 -5.14 -9.02 27.55
#